data_AF-A0AAD7RMJ6-F1
#
_entry.id   AF-A0AAD7RMJ6-F1
#
_cell.length_a   1.000
_cell.length_b   1.000
_cell.length_c   1.000
_cell.angle_alpha   90.00
_cell.angle_beta   90.00
_cell.angle_gamma   90.00
#
_symmetry.space_group_name_H-M   'P 1'
#
loop_
_entity.id
_entity.type
_entity.pdbx_description
1 polymer ?
#
loop_
_entity_poly.entity_id
_entity_poly.type
_entity_poly.pdbx_seq_one_letter_code
_entity_poly.pdbx_strand_id
1 'polypeptide(L)'
;MASLQNSHKVLRDFISKHSLPEVYQALLAGLCAPGPESTLHLLEMKIMEIQDNLNHEIDWNSCIKAMEQITLAALEGNMAHGFYGNLDDGMCLSHLLEKAYSCYRKSLTKMCFKAWTKYIWRRRKEAAELVLKMKTAEEQHTLQRQRRALRRWREWVQTRRRRRNDAVKKIRGVWNSILCRNVLRAWQYVVQDSKKTREYFERLEKGLLETDTYNTAAEPIEGQDGLSLLPWKLALKIFQNFEVGDLVKCGRVCRTWRTLSQTCSLWSRINFSSERQRLVDDGVVWILRKYRPFVVHLNLRGCSLLQQHGFKSIGESRARPNIAPQRTTATPAV
;
A
#
# COMPACT_ATOMS: atom_id res chain seq x y z
N MET A 1 -52.73 -17.93 64.96
CA MET A 1 -51.27 -18.18 64.98
C MET A 1 -50.91 -19.44 64.20
N ALA A 2 -51.01 -19.42 62.86
CA ALA A 2 -50.71 -20.60 62.02
C ALA A 2 -49.77 -20.30 60.82
N SER A 3 -49.38 -19.04 60.58
CA SER A 3 -48.58 -18.66 59.40
C SER A 3 -47.06 -18.53 59.64
N LEU A 4 -46.57 -18.72 60.88
CA LEU A 4 -45.15 -18.51 61.24
C LEU A 4 -44.40 -19.80 61.61
N GLN A 5 -45.01 -20.98 61.44
CA GLN A 5 -44.33 -22.26 61.72
C GLN A 5 -43.16 -22.56 60.77
N ASN A 6 -43.13 -21.94 59.59
CA ASN A 6 -42.07 -22.15 58.58
C ASN A 6 -40.96 -21.07 58.56
N SER A 7 -40.91 -20.15 59.53
CA SER A 7 -39.88 -19.10 59.58
C SER A 7 -38.59 -19.53 60.31
N HIS A 8 -37.47 -18.87 59.97
CA HIS A 8 -36.13 -19.17 60.50
C HIS A 8 -36.07 -18.98 62.03
N LYS A 9 -35.35 -19.85 62.75
CA LYS A 9 -35.30 -19.87 64.24
C LYS A 9 -34.92 -18.52 64.86
N VAL A 10 -33.95 -17.82 64.28
CA VAL A 10 -33.51 -16.47 64.70
C VAL A 10 -34.65 -15.44 64.60
N LEU A 11 -35.49 -15.56 63.58
CA LEU A 11 -36.60 -14.65 63.35
C LEU A 11 -37.74 -14.92 64.34
N ARG A 12 -37.96 -16.18 64.73
CA ARG A 12 -38.89 -16.53 65.81
C ARG A 12 -38.40 -16.03 67.16
N ASP A 13 -37.14 -16.25 67.50
CA ASP A 13 -36.57 -15.79 68.77
C ASP A 13 -36.61 -14.26 68.87
N PHE A 14 -36.41 -13.54 67.76
CA PHE A 14 -36.55 -12.09 67.71
C PHE A 14 -38.01 -11.61 67.86
N ILE A 15 -38.96 -12.28 67.20
CA ILE A 15 -40.40 -11.95 67.27
C ILE A 15 -40.94 -12.19 68.68
N SER A 16 -40.54 -13.29 69.33
CA SER A 16 -40.94 -13.62 70.71
C SER A 16 -40.26 -12.71 71.74
N LYS A 17 -38.99 -12.33 71.54
CA LYS A 17 -38.26 -11.44 72.45
C LYS A 17 -38.79 -10.00 72.44
N HIS A 18 -39.37 -9.57 71.32
CA HIS A 18 -39.86 -8.20 71.14
C HIS A 18 -41.39 -8.08 71.04
N SER A 19 -42.15 -9.14 71.37
CA SER A 19 -43.62 -9.12 71.40
C SER A 19 -44.28 -8.49 70.16
N LEU A 20 -43.64 -8.63 69.00
CA LEU A 20 -44.03 -7.98 67.75
C LEU A 20 -45.49 -8.25 67.32
N PRO A 21 -46.03 -9.47 67.46
CA PRO A 21 -47.43 -9.76 67.10
C PRO A 21 -48.44 -9.00 67.97
N GLU A 22 -48.12 -8.84 69.26
CA GLU A 22 -48.95 -8.11 70.23
C GLU A 22 -48.93 -6.61 69.94
N VAL A 23 -47.78 -6.07 69.54
CA VAL A 23 -47.64 -4.66 69.10
C VAL A 23 -48.39 -4.40 67.79
N TYR A 24 -48.30 -5.31 66.81
CA TYR A 24 -49.07 -5.20 65.57
C TYR A 24 -50.58 -5.29 65.80
N GLN A 25 -51.02 -6.14 66.74
CA GLN A 25 -52.43 -6.25 67.11
C GLN A 25 -52.95 -5.00 67.83
N ALA A 26 -52.13 -4.38 68.69
CA ALA A 26 -52.44 -3.10 69.34
C ALA A 26 -52.54 -1.93 68.34
N LEU A 27 -51.62 -1.87 67.36
CA LEU A 27 -51.67 -0.87 66.29
C LEU A 27 -52.93 -1.04 65.42
N LEU A 28 -53.31 -2.27 65.10
CA LEU A 28 -54.53 -2.56 64.35
C LEU A 28 -55.79 -2.24 65.15
N ALA A 29 -55.82 -2.55 66.45
CA ALA A 29 -56.95 -2.22 67.34
C ALA A 29 -57.11 -0.70 67.53
N GLY A 30 -56.01 0.05 67.68
CA GLY A 30 -56.03 1.51 67.78
C GLY A 30 -56.47 2.20 66.49
N LEU A 31 -56.20 1.61 65.32
CA LEU A 31 -56.66 2.12 64.02
C LEU A 31 -58.15 1.85 63.76
N CYS A 32 -58.75 0.87 64.43
CA CYS A 32 -60.17 0.52 64.28
C CYS A 32 -61.12 1.26 65.24
N ALA A 33 -60.61 2.10 66.16
CA ALA A 33 -61.41 2.93 67.05
C ALA A 33 -62.02 4.14 66.30
N PRO A 34 -63.35 4.35 66.32
CA PRO A 34 -63.96 5.54 65.73
C PRO A 34 -64.00 6.67 66.76
N GLY A 35 -63.12 7.67 66.60
CA GLY A 35 -63.13 8.90 67.40
C GLY A 35 -62.26 9.98 66.77
N PRO A 36 -62.76 11.22 66.61
CA PRO A 36 -61.97 12.31 66.08
C PRO A 36 -61.08 12.83 67.21
N GLU A 37 -59.77 12.75 67.01
CA GLU A 37 -58.67 13.32 67.82
C GLU A 37 -57.68 12.29 68.37
N SER A 38 -56.74 11.97 67.47
CA SER A 38 -55.42 11.34 67.67
C SER A 38 -55.40 9.96 68.34
N THR A 39 -55.70 8.94 67.53
CA THR A 39 -55.27 7.54 67.76
C THR A 39 -53.77 7.40 68.13
N LEU A 40 -52.94 8.36 67.72
CA LEU A 40 -51.54 8.49 68.09
C LEU A 40 -51.30 8.77 69.59
N HIS A 41 -52.10 9.62 70.24
CA HIS A 41 -51.88 9.98 71.64
C HIS A 41 -52.26 8.84 72.61
N LEU A 42 -53.27 8.06 72.23
CA LEU A 42 -53.67 6.83 72.92
C LEU A 42 -52.61 5.73 72.81
N LEU A 43 -51.97 5.61 71.64
CA LEU A 43 -50.84 4.71 71.43
C LEU A 43 -49.61 5.14 72.24
N GLU A 44 -49.31 6.44 72.28
CA GLU A 44 -48.19 7.01 73.02
C GLU A 44 -48.33 6.81 74.54
N MET A 45 -49.52 7.08 75.11
CA MET A 45 -49.81 6.83 76.53
C MET A 45 -49.66 5.35 76.90
N LYS A 46 -50.09 4.43 76.04
CA LYS A 46 -50.05 2.99 76.32
C LYS A 46 -48.65 2.40 76.13
N ILE A 47 -47.86 2.92 75.19
CA ILE A 47 -46.44 2.55 75.06
C ILE A 47 -45.64 3.01 76.29
N MET A 48 -45.95 4.19 76.84
CA MET A 48 -45.36 4.68 78.11
C MET A 48 -45.73 3.78 79.30
N GLU A 49 -46.99 3.33 79.40
CA GLU A 49 -47.46 2.44 80.48
C GLU A 49 -46.82 1.03 80.46
N ILE A 50 -46.44 0.55 79.26
CA ILE A 50 -45.68 -0.70 79.07
C ILE A 50 -44.19 -0.52 79.42
N GLN A 51 -43.63 0.67 79.19
CA GLN A 51 -42.23 0.98 79.52
C GLN A 51 -41.98 1.05 81.03
N ASP A 52 -42.96 1.51 81.82
CA ASP A 52 -42.82 1.64 83.27
C ASP A 52 -43.04 0.32 84.04
N ASN A 53 -43.73 -0.66 83.46
CA ASN A 53 -44.07 -1.93 84.14
C ASN A 53 -43.46 -3.16 83.45
N LEU A 54 -42.13 -3.31 83.57
CA LEU A 54 -41.36 -4.34 82.85
C LEU A 54 -41.51 -5.80 83.35
N ASN A 55 -42.35 -6.13 84.34
CA ASN A 55 -42.26 -7.42 85.05
C ASN A 55 -43.56 -8.22 85.31
N HIS A 56 -44.70 -7.92 84.69
CA HIS A 56 -45.87 -8.81 84.76
C HIS A 56 -46.42 -9.15 83.37
N GLU A 57 -46.82 -10.42 83.18
CA GLU A 57 -47.56 -10.88 82.00
C GLU A 57 -48.78 -9.99 81.81
N ILE A 58 -48.79 -9.22 80.72
CA ILE A 58 -49.84 -8.26 80.45
C ILE A 58 -51.08 -9.02 79.95
N ASP A 59 -52.11 -9.16 80.79
CA ASP A 59 -53.40 -9.73 80.39
C ASP A 59 -54.21 -8.71 79.59
N TRP A 60 -53.94 -8.68 78.29
CA TRP A 60 -54.60 -7.79 77.33
C TRP A 60 -56.10 -8.07 77.14
N ASN A 61 -56.66 -9.15 77.72
CA ASN A 61 -58.12 -9.38 77.72
C ASN A 61 -58.89 -8.34 78.55
N SER A 62 -58.23 -7.65 79.48
CA SER A 62 -58.84 -6.53 80.23
C SER A 62 -59.15 -5.33 79.32
N CYS A 63 -58.27 -5.05 78.35
CA CYS A 63 -58.47 -3.97 77.38
C CYS A 63 -59.58 -4.28 76.37
N ILE A 64 -59.80 -5.57 76.04
CA ILE A 64 -60.88 -6.00 75.14
C ILE A 64 -62.24 -5.89 75.83
N LYS A 65 -62.35 -6.25 77.12
CA LYS A 65 -63.62 -6.21 77.89
C LYS A 65 -64.17 -4.79 78.06
N ALA A 66 -63.30 -3.79 78.26
CA ALA A 66 -63.73 -2.39 78.30
C ALA A 66 -64.17 -1.87 76.91
N MET A 67 -63.55 -2.39 75.85
CA MET A 67 -63.86 -2.01 74.47
C MET A 67 -65.18 -2.63 73.99
N GLU A 68 -65.49 -3.89 74.37
CA GLU A 68 -66.78 -4.54 74.12
C GLU A 68 -67.93 -3.81 74.82
N GLN A 69 -67.75 -3.32 76.05
CA GLN A 69 -68.78 -2.58 76.79
C GLN A 69 -69.12 -1.21 76.17
N ILE A 70 -68.12 -0.48 75.64
CA ILE A 70 -68.35 0.83 75.01
C ILE A 70 -68.89 0.67 73.58
N THR A 71 -68.41 -0.32 72.82
CA THR A 71 -68.92 -0.57 71.46
C THR A 71 -70.32 -1.16 71.45
N LEU A 72 -70.68 -2.05 72.38
CA LEU A 72 -72.06 -2.54 72.50
C LEU A 72 -73.01 -1.43 72.94
N ALA A 73 -72.70 -0.64 73.97
CA ALA A 73 -73.63 0.40 74.43
C ALA A 73 -73.88 1.54 73.41
N ALA A 74 -72.89 1.90 72.59
CA ALA A 74 -73.03 2.95 71.58
C ALA A 74 -73.63 2.46 70.25
N LEU A 75 -73.49 1.18 69.89
CA LEU A 75 -74.15 0.59 68.71
C LEU A 75 -75.54 0.01 69.03
N GLU A 76 -75.79 -0.48 70.24
CA GLU A 76 -77.08 -1.03 70.66
C GLU A 76 -78.17 0.04 70.72
N GLY A 77 -77.82 1.30 71.01
CA GLY A 77 -78.79 2.39 71.08
C GLY A 77 -79.41 2.81 69.75
N ASN A 78 -78.71 2.66 68.62
CA ASN A 78 -79.15 3.25 67.34
C ASN A 78 -79.01 2.36 66.10
N MET A 79 -78.27 1.24 66.14
CA MET A 79 -78.08 0.36 64.98
C MET A 79 -78.63 -1.05 65.20
N ALA A 80 -78.78 -1.51 66.44
CA ALA A 80 -79.33 -2.84 66.73
C ALA A 80 -80.80 -2.98 66.30
N HIS A 81 -81.62 -1.93 66.40
CA HIS A 81 -83.04 -2.03 66.01
C HIS A 81 -83.30 -1.96 64.49
N GLY A 82 -82.29 -1.53 63.70
CA GLY A 82 -82.37 -1.44 62.23
C GLY A 82 -81.61 -2.53 61.47
N PHE A 83 -80.62 -3.17 62.10
CA PHE A 83 -79.84 -4.26 61.49
C PHE A 83 -80.15 -5.65 62.07
N TYR A 84 -80.65 -5.76 63.30
CA TYR A 84 -81.17 -7.02 63.85
C TYR A 84 -82.69 -7.07 63.72
N GLY A 85 -83.17 -7.09 62.48
CA GLY A 85 -84.38 -7.84 62.18
C GLY A 85 -84.12 -9.33 62.46
N ASN A 86 -85.14 -10.02 62.97
CA ASN A 86 -85.27 -11.46 63.25
C ASN A 86 -84.05 -12.37 62.98
N LEU A 87 -83.77 -13.28 63.93
CA LEU A 87 -82.67 -14.27 63.95
C LEU A 87 -82.37 -15.06 62.64
N ASP A 88 -83.19 -14.99 61.60
CA ASP A 88 -82.92 -15.53 60.26
C ASP A 88 -81.98 -14.64 59.41
N ASP A 89 -81.77 -13.36 59.75
CA ASP A 89 -80.99 -12.41 58.92
C ASP A 89 -79.47 -12.40 59.20
N GLY A 90 -79.00 -13.01 60.28
CA GLY A 90 -77.56 -13.17 60.57
C GLY A 90 -76.82 -14.03 59.53
N MET A 91 -77.54 -14.96 58.90
CA MET A 91 -77.02 -15.79 57.82
C MET A 91 -76.87 -14.99 56.51
N CYS A 92 -77.69 -13.96 56.31
CA CYS A 92 -77.68 -13.09 55.13
C CYS A 92 -76.49 -12.12 55.15
N LEU A 93 -76.16 -11.53 56.31
CA LEU A 93 -75.01 -10.62 56.47
C LEU A 93 -73.65 -11.32 56.26
N SER A 94 -73.51 -12.55 56.79
CA SER A 94 -72.30 -13.37 56.59
C SER A 94 -72.04 -13.69 55.10
N HIS A 95 -73.09 -14.10 54.37
CA HIS A 95 -72.99 -14.39 52.94
C HIS A 95 -72.67 -13.13 52.10
N LEU A 96 -73.21 -11.96 52.47
CA LEU A 96 -72.87 -10.70 51.80
C LEU A 96 -71.42 -10.28 52.02
N LEU A 97 -70.88 -10.45 53.24
CA LEU A 97 -69.47 -10.21 53.55
C LEU A 97 -68.55 -11.18 52.82
N GLU A 98 -68.89 -12.46 52.77
CA GLU A 98 -68.13 -13.46 52.02
C GLU A 98 -68.12 -13.15 50.52
N LYS A 99 -69.26 -12.72 49.98
CA LYS A 99 -69.37 -12.30 48.58
C LYS A 99 -68.54 -11.04 48.31
N ALA A 100 -68.59 -10.02 49.18
CA ALA A 100 -67.78 -8.81 49.07
C ALA A 100 -66.28 -9.12 49.14
N TYR A 101 -65.86 -9.98 50.08
CA TYR A 101 -64.47 -10.42 50.20
C TYR A 101 -64.03 -11.23 48.97
N SER A 102 -64.89 -12.11 48.45
CA SER A 102 -64.61 -12.86 47.22
C SER A 102 -64.43 -11.93 46.01
N CYS A 103 -65.23 -10.87 45.91
CA CYS A 103 -65.13 -9.85 44.87
C CYS A 103 -63.85 -9.03 45.01
N TYR A 104 -63.50 -8.61 46.23
CA TYR A 104 -62.25 -7.91 46.52
C TYR A 104 -61.03 -8.78 46.19
N ARG A 105 -61.03 -10.04 46.62
CA ARG A 105 -59.98 -11.03 46.29
C ARG A 105 -59.86 -11.25 44.79
N LYS A 106 -60.97 -11.41 44.07
CA LYS A 106 -60.98 -11.53 42.60
C LYS A 106 -60.45 -10.26 41.93
N SER A 107 -60.78 -9.08 42.46
CA SER A 107 -60.29 -7.80 41.94
C SER A 107 -58.78 -7.63 42.14
N LEU A 108 -58.29 -7.90 43.35
CA LEU A 108 -56.86 -7.86 43.69
C LEU A 108 -56.06 -8.88 42.86
N THR A 109 -56.49 -10.13 42.81
CA THR A 109 -55.81 -11.17 42.02
C THR A 109 -55.77 -10.80 40.54
N LYS A 110 -56.86 -10.25 39.98
CA LYS A 110 -56.89 -9.73 38.60
C LYS A 110 -55.94 -8.55 38.39
N MET A 111 -55.82 -7.63 39.35
CA MET A 111 -54.88 -6.52 39.30
C MET A 111 -53.43 -7.02 39.33
N CYS A 112 -53.10 -7.89 40.29
CA CYS A 112 -51.77 -8.49 40.42
C CYS A 112 -51.38 -9.29 39.18
N PHE A 113 -52.30 -10.10 38.63
CA PHE A 113 -52.04 -10.87 37.42
C PHE A 113 -51.84 -9.97 36.20
N LYS A 114 -52.61 -8.88 36.06
CA LYS A 114 -52.40 -7.86 35.02
C LYS A 114 -51.05 -7.16 35.17
N ALA A 115 -50.65 -6.80 36.38
CA ALA A 115 -49.35 -6.18 36.65
C ALA A 115 -48.21 -7.15 36.35
N TRP A 116 -48.33 -8.41 36.77
CA TRP A 116 -47.35 -9.46 36.52
C TRP A 116 -47.22 -9.76 35.04
N THR A 117 -48.33 -9.97 34.33
CA THR A 117 -48.28 -10.16 32.86
C THR A 117 -47.62 -8.98 32.16
N LYS A 118 -47.95 -7.73 32.51
CA LYS A 118 -47.25 -6.54 31.99
C LYS A 118 -45.75 -6.55 32.28
N TYR A 119 -45.34 -6.94 33.49
CA TYR A 119 -43.94 -7.07 33.86
C TYR A 119 -43.22 -8.13 33.01
N ILE A 120 -43.81 -9.32 32.82
CA ILE A 120 -43.24 -10.37 31.98
C ILE A 120 -43.09 -9.86 30.54
N TRP A 121 -44.13 -9.22 29.99
CA TRP A 121 -44.07 -8.65 28.64
C TRP A 121 -42.95 -7.62 28.50
N ARG A 122 -42.80 -6.72 29.47
CA ARG A 122 -41.70 -5.74 29.49
C ARG A 122 -40.34 -6.44 29.53
N ARG A 123 -40.16 -7.42 30.42
CA ARG A 123 -38.91 -8.17 30.55
C ARG A 123 -38.54 -8.93 29.27
N ARG A 124 -39.54 -9.54 28.60
CA ARG A 124 -39.32 -10.21 27.30
C ARG A 124 -38.93 -9.23 26.21
N LYS A 125 -39.55 -8.04 26.17
CA LYS A 125 -39.19 -6.98 25.22
C LYS A 125 -37.78 -6.45 25.46
N GLU A 126 -37.43 -6.15 26.72
CA GLU A 126 -36.08 -5.71 27.10
C GLU A 126 -35.02 -6.77 26.75
N ALA A 127 -35.31 -8.04 26.99
CA ALA A 127 -34.41 -9.14 26.61
C ALA A 127 -34.23 -9.23 25.09
N ALA A 128 -35.31 -9.09 24.31
CA ALA A 128 -35.23 -9.10 22.84
C ALA A 128 -34.43 -7.90 22.30
N GLU A 129 -34.65 -6.70 22.85
CA GLU A 129 -33.87 -5.51 22.50
C GLU A 129 -32.39 -5.65 22.85
N LEU A 130 -32.08 -6.26 24.01
CA LEU A 130 -30.70 -6.52 24.41
C LEU A 130 -30.01 -7.48 23.44
N VAL A 131 -30.68 -8.57 23.05
CA VAL A 131 -30.15 -9.53 22.07
C VAL A 131 -29.88 -8.85 20.73
N LEU A 132 -30.78 -7.99 20.25
CA LEU A 132 -30.57 -7.23 19.02
C LEU A 132 -29.36 -6.30 19.14
N LYS A 133 -29.25 -5.55 20.24
CA LYS A 133 -28.09 -4.67 20.51
C LYS A 133 -26.78 -5.45 20.58
N MET A 134 -26.78 -6.61 21.23
CA MET A 134 -25.62 -7.49 21.30
C MET A 134 -25.19 -7.97 19.92
N LYS A 135 -26.14 -8.41 19.09
CA LYS A 135 -25.85 -8.83 17.71
C LYS A 135 -25.24 -7.70 16.88
N THR A 136 -25.84 -6.51 16.92
CA THR A 136 -25.31 -5.34 16.21
C THR A 136 -23.91 -4.95 16.71
N ALA A 137 -23.67 -5.04 18.02
CA ALA A 137 -22.35 -4.77 18.60
C ALA A 137 -21.29 -5.79 18.14
N GLU A 138 -21.66 -7.07 18.05
CA GLU A 138 -20.79 -8.12 17.53
C GLU A 138 -20.42 -7.87 16.06
N GLU A 139 -21.41 -7.59 15.21
CA GLU A 139 -21.20 -7.24 13.80
C GLU A 139 -20.27 -6.02 13.66
N GLN A 140 -20.50 -4.96 14.44
CA GLN A 140 -19.63 -3.79 14.44
C GLN A 140 -18.21 -4.11 14.93
N HIS A 141 -18.07 -4.93 15.97
CA HIS A 141 -16.76 -5.32 16.49
C HIS A 141 -15.96 -6.13 15.45
N THR A 142 -16.59 -7.08 14.76
CA THR A 142 -15.94 -7.85 13.69
C THR A 142 -15.49 -6.94 12.53
N LEU A 143 -16.35 -6.01 12.08
CA LEU A 143 -16.01 -5.03 11.05
C LEU A 143 -14.87 -4.11 11.50
N GLN A 144 -14.87 -3.64 12.74
CA GLN A 144 -13.79 -2.82 13.27
C GLN A 144 -12.46 -3.59 13.31
N ARG A 145 -12.48 -4.86 13.68
CA ARG A 145 -11.29 -5.73 13.67
C ARG A 145 -10.72 -5.87 12.25
N GLN A 146 -11.58 -6.13 11.27
CA GLN A 146 -11.18 -6.19 9.85
C GLN A 146 -10.63 -4.84 9.36
N ARG A 147 -11.28 -3.72 9.68
CA ARG A 147 -10.80 -2.37 9.33
C ARG A 147 -9.44 -2.06 9.93
N ARG A 148 -9.17 -2.47 11.17
CA ARG A 148 -7.84 -2.33 11.80
C ARG A 148 -6.78 -3.13 11.04
N ALA A 149 -7.08 -4.37 10.66
CA ALA A 149 -6.19 -5.19 9.84
C ALA A 149 -5.92 -4.56 8.47
N LEU A 150 -6.97 -4.06 7.78
CA LEU A 150 -6.85 -3.37 6.50
C LEU A 150 -6.04 -2.08 6.59
N ARG A 151 -6.17 -1.30 7.68
CA ARG A 151 -5.35 -0.11 7.92
C ARG A 151 -3.88 -0.47 8.07
N ARG A 152 -3.55 -1.44 8.91
CA ARG A 152 -2.18 -1.94 9.08
C ARG A 152 -1.60 -2.46 7.76
N TRP A 153 -2.39 -3.22 7.01
CA TRP A 153 -1.99 -3.71 5.69
C TRP A 153 -1.72 -2.54 4.72
N ARG A 154 -2.60 -1.54 4.68
CA ARG A 154 -2.42 -0.34 3.84
C ARG A 154 -1.13 0.41 4.19
N GLU A 155 -0.87 0.63 5.47
CA GLU A 155 0.36 1.27 5.97
C GLU A 155 1.60 0.46 5.57
N TRP A 156 1.54 -0.87 5.71
CA TRP A 156 2.60 -1.76 5.27
C TRP A 156 2.84 -1.68 3.76
N VAL A 157 1.78 -1.70 2.93
CA VAL A 157 1.89 -1.57 1.47
C VAL A 157 2.51 -0.24 1.09
N GLN A 158 2.09 0.87 1.72
CA GLN A 158 2.67 2.18 1.47
C GLN A 158 4.15 2.22 1.84
N THR A 159 4.52 1.68 3.00
CA THR A 159 5.92 1.60 3.45
C THR A 159 6.76 0.76 2.49
N ARG A 160 6.24 -0.39 2.04
CA ARG A 160 6.89 -1.26 1.06
C ARG A 160 7.10 -0.55 -0.27
N ARG A 161 6.09 0.18 -0.76
CA ARG A 161 6.16 0.97 -2.00
C ARG A 161 7.20 2.10 -1.88
N ARG A 162 7.25 2.81 -0.75
CA ARG A 162 8.27 3.84 -0.47
C ARG A 162 9.68 3.24 -0.53
N ARG A 163 9.93 2.14 0.18
CA ARG A 163 11.23 1.44 0.15
C ARG A 163 11.65 1.02 -1.26
N ARG A 164 10.70 0.50 -2.06
CA ARG A 164 10.98 0.14 -3.45
C ARG A 164 11.34 1.37 -4.29
N ASN A 165 10.58 2.46 -4.15
CA ASN A 165 10.85 3.70 -4.87
C ASN A 165 12.21 4.30 -4.49
N ASP A 166 12.58 4.27 -3.21
CA ASP A 166 13.86 4.78 -2.74
C ASP A 166 15.03 3.94 -3.26
N ALA A 167 14.89 2.60 -3.28
CA ALA A 167 15.87 1.72 -3.90
C ALA A 167 16.03 2.01 -5.40
N VAL A 168 14.92 2.17 -6.13
CA VAL A 168 14.95 2.51 -7.57
C VAL A 168 15.61 3.88 -7.79
N LYS A 169 15.32 4.88 -6.95
CA LYS A 169 15.97 6.20 -7.02
C LYS A 169 17.48 6.09 -6.82
N LYS A 170 17.94 5.32 -5.83
CA LYS A 170 19.37 5.08 -5.58
C LYS A 170 20.05 4.40 -6.77
N ILE A 171 19.45 3.33 -7.29
CA ILE A 171 19.97 2.60 -8.46
C ILE A 171 20.05 3.54 -9.67
N ARG A 172 18.99 4.33 -9.92
CA ARG A 172 18.97 5.31 -11.02
C ARG A 172 20.06 6.38 -10.85
N GLY A 173 20.28 6.88 -9.63
CA GLY A 173 21.34 7.85 -9.35
C GLY A 173 22.73 7.30 -9.68
N VAL A 174 23.03 6.07 -9.25
CA VAL A 174 24.30 5.38 -9.57
C VAL A 174 24.41 5.09 -11.06
N TRP A 175 23.33 4.64 -11.69
CA TRP A 175 23.31 4.38 -13.13
C TRP A 175 23.60 5.64 -13.95
N ASN A 176 22.94 6.75 -13.61
CA ASN A 176 23.14 8.02 -14.29
C ASN A 176 24.57 8.55 -14.09
N SER A 177 25.18 8.39 -12.91
CA SER A 177 26.56 8.82 -12.69
C SER A 177 27.55 7.99 -13.51
N ILE A 178 27.36 6.67 -13.60
CA ILE A 178 28.17 5.78 -14.43
C ILE A 178 27.99 6.12 -15.91
N LEU A 179 26.74 6.33 -16.36
CA LEU A 179 26.43 6.69 -17.73
C LEU A 179 27.10 8.00 -18.12
N CYS A 180 26.95 9.06 -17.31
CA CYS A 180 27.61 10.34 -17.54
C CYS A 180 29.13 10.19 -17.60
N ARG A 181 29.73 9.41 -16.69
CA ARG A 181 31.18 9.17 -16.70
C ARG A 181 31.63 8.46 -17.97
N ASN A 182 30.89 7.46 -18.44
CA ASN A 182 31.21 6.72 -19.65
C ASN A 182 31.06 7.59 -20.90
N VAL A 183 30.00 8.40 -20.98
CA VAL A 183 29.78 9.36 -22.08
C VAL A 183 30.90 10.40 -22.10
N LEU A 184 31.29 10.96 -20.94
CA LEU A 184 32.38 11.92 -20.85
C LEU A 184 33.73 11.30 -21.25
N ARG A 185 34.01 10.06 -20.84
CA ARG A 185 35.22 9.35 -21.28
C ARG A 185 35.22 9.11 -22.78
N ALA A 186 34.11 8.63 -23.34
CA ALA A 186 33.99 8.42 -24.78
C ALA A 186 34.18 9.75 -25.56
N TRP A 187 33.58 10.83 -25.08
CA TRP A 187 33.78 12.17 -25.63
C TRP A 187 35.24 12.62 -25.53
N GLN A 188 35.90 12.44 -24.39
CA GLN A 188 37.32 12.75 -24.22
C GLN A 188 38.20 11.98 -25.21
N TYR A 189 37.92 10.69 -25.44
CA TYR A 189 38.63 9.91 -26.45
C TYR A 189 38.43 10.47 -27.86
N VAL A 190 37.20 10.82 -28.23
CA VAL A 190 36.91 11.43 -29.55
C VAL A 190 37.62 12.77 -29.71
N VAL A 191 37.62 13.61 -28.68
CA VAL A 191 38.31 14.91 -28.70
C VAL A 191 39.83 14.75 -28.79
N GLN A 192 40.40 13.78 -28.07
CA GLN A 192 41.83 13.47 -28.18
C GLN A 192 42.19 12.92 -29.55
N ASP A 193 41.37 12.03 -30.11
CA ASP A 193 41.56 11.49 -31.45
C ASP A 193 41.48 12.61 -32.50
N SER A 194 40.48 13.49 -32.42
CA SER A 194 40.36 14.63 -33.32
C SER A 194 41.56 15.57 -33.23
N LYS A 195 42.08 15.81 -32.01
CA LYS A 195 43.29 16.62 -31.80
C LYS A 195 44.51 15.97 -32.45
N LYS A 196 44.73 14.66 -32.24
CA LYS A 196 45.82 13.91 -32.87
C LYS A 196 45.72 13.91 -34.38
N THR A 197 44.52 13.73 -34.93
CA THR A 197 44.31 13.80 -36.39
C THR A 197 44.62 15.19 -36.93
N ARG A 198 44.23 16.25 -36.22
CA ARG A 198 44.55 17.63 -36.63
C ARG A 198 46.05 17.88 -36.60
N GLU A 199 46.74 17.49 -35.53
CA GLU A 199 48.21 17.60 -35.42
C GLU A 199 48.92 16.79 -36.51
N TYR A 200 48.39 15.62 -36.87
CA TYR A 200 48.89 14.82 -37.99
C TYR A 200 48.75 15.56 -39.33
N PHE A 201 47.58 16.14 -39.62
CA PHE A 201 47.37 16.91 -40.85
C PHE A 201 48.20 18.21 -40.88
N GLU A 202 48.33 18.92 -39.75
CA GLU A 202 49.20 20.11 -39.64
C GLU A 202 50.67 19.76 -39.88
N ARG A 203 51.16 18.60 -39.41
CA ARG A 203 52.50 18.09 -39.73
C ARG A 203 52.67 17.76 -41.21
N LEU A 204 51.64 17.16 -41.81
CA LEU A 204 51.65 16.85 -43.24
C LEU A 204 51.71 18.13 -44.09
N GLU A 205 50.93 19.14 -43.72
CA GLU A 205 50.89 20.44 -44.41
C GLU A 205 52.18 21.24 -44.23
N LYS A 206 52.78 21.24 -43.02
CA LYS A 206 54.12 21.84 -42.80
C LYS A 206 55.22 21.12 -43.58
N GLY A 207 55.21 19.79 -43.61
CA GLY A 207 56.15 19.03 -44.43
C GLY A 207 55.99 19.34 -45.92
N LEU A 208 54.75 19.54 -46.39
CA LEU A 208 54.49 19.97 -47.77
C LEU A 208 55.03 21.39 -48.03
N LEU A 209 54.77 22.34 -47.13
CA LEU A 209 55.24 23.73 -47.22
C LEU A 209 56.76 23.86 -47.14
N GLU A 210 57.44 23.07 -46.30
CA GLU A 210 58.90 22.98 -46.27
C GLU A 210 59.43 22.45 -47.61
N THR A 211 58.76 21.47 -48.22
CA THR A 211 59.16 20.97 -49.55
C THR A 211 58.94 22.02 -50.66
N ASP A 212 57.92 22.88 -50.54
CA ASP A 212 57.64 23.96 -51.50
C ASP A 212 58.59 25.16 -51.33
N THR A 213 59.09 25.43 -50.13
CA THR A 213 60.00 26.56 -49.87
C THR A 213 61.42 26.31 -50.39
N TYR A 214 61.90 25.07 -50.42
CA TYR A 214 63.21 24.75 -51.02
C TYR A 214 63.16 24.53 -52.55
N ASN A 215 61.97 24.44 -53.15
CA ASN A 215 61.80 24.27 -54.60
C ASN A 215 61.56 25.58 -55.37
N THR A 216 61.46 26.72 -54.69
CA THR A 216 61.21 28.03 -55.34
C THR A 216 62.51 28.82 -55.61
N ALA A 217 63.68 28.28 -55.25
CA ALA A 217 64.98 28.90 -55.53
C ALA A 217 65.98 27.86 -56.04
N ALA A 218 65.76 27.33 -57.24
CA ALA A 218 66.78 26.59 -57.97
C ALA A 218 66.78 27.05 -59.43
N GLU A 219 67.92 27.60 -59.85
CA GLU A 219 68.20 27.97 -61.24
C GLU A 219 67.97 26.78 -62.20
N PRO A 220 67.59 27.02 -63.46
CA PRO A 220 67.26 25.96 -64.40
C PRO A 220 68.56 25.26 -64.86
N ILE A 221 68.86 24.12 -64.25
CA ILE A 221 69.83 23.18 -64.77
C ILE A 221 69.17 22.43 -65.94
N GLU A 222 69.81 22.48 -67.10
CA GLU A 222 69.46 21.73 -68.32
C GLU A 222 69.12 20.28 -67.97
N GLY A 223 67.87 19.89 -68.26
CA GLY A 223 67.29 18.63 -67.83
C GLY A 223 65.98 18.75 -67.06
N GLN A 224 65.37 19.94 -66.97
CA GLN A 224 64.03 20.12 -66.39
C GLN A 224 62.98 19.33 -67.18
N ASP A 225 62.38 18.34 -66.52
CA ASP A 225 61.26 17.58 -67.04
C ASP A 225 60.11 18.54 -67.40
N GLY A 226 59.51 18.44 -68.58
CA GLY A 226 58.40 19.32 -68.99
C GLY A 226 57.20 19.33 -68.02
N LEU A 227 57.10 18.33 -67.15
CA LEU A 227 56.11 18.25 -66.06
C LEU A 227 56.39 19.14 -64.86
N SER A 228 57.65 19.54 -64.59
CA SER A 228 57.96 20.50 -63.52
C SER A 228 57.61 21.95 -63.90
N LEU A 229 57.38 22.22 -65.19
CA LEU A 229 56.90 23.51 -65.68
C LEU A 229 55.38 23.68 -65.59
N LEU A 230 54.64 22.58 -65.39
CA LEU A 230 53.19 22.62 -65.27
C LEU A 230 52.76 23.03 -63.86
N PRO A 231 51.70 23.85 -63.72
CA PRO A 231 51.04 24.07 -62.45
C PRO A 231 50.69 22.75 -61.76
N TRP A 232 50.99 22.65 -60.47
CA TRP A 232 50.81 21.44 -59.65
C TRP A 232 49.45 20.75 -59.85
N LYS A 233 48.36 21.53 -59.93
CA LYS A 233 47.00 21.03 -60.15
C LYS A 233 46.82 20.34 -61.50
N LEU A 234 47.46 20.83 -62.56
CA LEU A 234 47.40 20.23 -63.90
C LEU A 234 48.22 18.94 -63.95
N ALA A 235 49.41 18.93 -63.37
CA ALA A 235 50.23 17.73 -63.24
C ALA A 235 49.49 16.63 -62.47
N LEU A 236 48.83 16.97 -61.35
CA LEU A 236 47.98 16.01 -60.63
C LEU A 236 46.84 15.46 -61.46
N LYS A 237 46.20 16.29 -62.31
CA LYS A 237 45.11 15.85 -63.18
C LYS A 237 45.58 14.89 -64.28
N ILE A 238 46.81 15.05 -64.76
CA ILE A 238 47.46 14.08 -65.65
C ILE A 238 47.65 12.76 -64.90
N PHE A 239 48.18 12.83 -63.68
CA PHE A 239 48.47 11.63 -62.88
C PHE A 239 47.21 10.87 -62.43
N GLN A 240 46.07 11.54 -62.28
CA GLN A 240 44.78 10.90 -61.96
C GLN A 240 44.32 9.91 -63.03
N ASN A 241 44.83 10.00 -64.26
CA ASN A 241 44.47 9.10 -65.35
C ASN A 241 45.35 7.85 -65.42
N PHE A 242 46.43 7.77 -64.64
CA PHE A 242 47.32 6.61 -64.65
C PHE A 242 46.76 5.47 -63.79
N GLU A 243 47.03 4.25 -64.23
CA GLU A 243 46.77 3.04 -63.46
C GLU A 243 47.80 2.89 -62.33
N VAL A 244 47.50 1.99 -61.40
CA VAL A 244 48.27 1.83 -60.15
C VAL A 244 49.73 1.49 -60.42
N GLY A 245 50.02 0.56 -61.33
CA GLY A 245 51.38 0.19 -61.69
C GLY A 245 52.12 1.30 -62.43
N ASP A 246 51.42 2.11 -63.22
CA ASP A 246 52.05 3.25 -63.90
C ASP A 246 52.36 4.39 -62.93
N LEU A 247 51.49 4.65 -61.94
CA LEU A 247 51.78 5.57 -60.84
C LEU A 247 53.04 5.16 -60.05
N VAL A 248 53.22 3.87 -59.79
CA VAL A 248 54.41 3.35 -59.11
C VAL A 248 55.68 3.53 -59.96
N LYS A 249 55.58 3.35 -61.29
CA LYS A 249 56.69 3.59 -62.22
C LYS A 249 57.03 5.08 -62.32
N CYS A 250 56.02 5.95 -62.37
CA CYS A 250 56.20 7.42 -62.38
C CYS A 250 57.06 7.89 -61.21
N GLY A 251 56.94 7.27 -60.03
CA GLY A 251 57.76 7.62 -58.86
C GLY A 251 59.26 7.31 -58.99
N ARG A 252 59.66 6.61 -60.05
CA ARG A 252 61.06 6.28 -60.36
C ARG A 252 61.70 7.20 -61.40
N VAL A 253 60.92 8.04 -62.09
CA VAL A 253 61.40 8.90 -63.20
C VAL A 253 62.27 10.04 -62.68
N CYS A 254 61.72 10.89 -61.82
CA CYS A 254 62.45 12.00 -61.19
C CYS A 254 61.90 12.32 -59.80
N ARG A 255 62.51 13.29 -59.09
CA ARG A 255 62.07 13.71 -57.76
C ARG A 255 60.66 14.33 -57.81
N THR A 256 60.36 15.16 -58.80
CA THR A 256 59.06 15.82 -58.96
C THR A 256 57.93 14.82 -59.21
N TRP A 257 58.14 13.85 -60.12
CA TRP A 257 57.17 12.79 -60.38
C TRP A 257 57.00 11.85 -59.19
N ARG A 258 58.06 11.63 -58.40
CA ARG A 258 57.96 10.92 -57.13
C ARG A 258 57.05 11.63 -56.15
N THR A 259 57.17 12.95 -56.00
CA THR A 259 56.28 13.71 -55.13
C THR A 259 54.83 13.68 -55.65
N LEU A 260 54.64 13.90 -56.96
CA LEU A 260 53.31 13.86 -57.60
C LEU A 260 52.64 12.50 -57.43
N SER A 261 53.32 11.41 -57.79
CA SER A 261 52.79 10.03 -57.69
C SER A 261 52.46 9.60 -56.26
N GLN A 262 53.06 10.20 -55.23
CA GLN A 262 52.78 9.89 -53.83
C GLN A 262 51.65 10.73 -53.23
N THR A 263 51.07 11.65 -54.00
CA THR A 263 49.99 12.53 -53.53
C THR A 263 48.75 11.73 -53.14
N CYS A 264 48.28 11.92 -51.90
CA CYS A 264 47.22 11.12 -51.30
C CYS A 264 45.89 11.09 -52.10
N SER A 265 45.58 12.17 -52.83
CA SER A 265 44.36 12.26 -53.65
C SER A 265 44.33 11.25 -54.81
N LEU A 266 45.49 10.89 -55.36
CA LEU A 266 45.63 9.88 -56.43
C LEU A 266 45.30 8.47 -55.93
N TRP A 267 45.54 8.20 -54.64
CA TRP A 267 45.33 6.88 -54.02
C TRP A 267 43.94 6.70 -53.40
N SER A 268 43.05 7.67 -53.58
CA SER A 268 41.68 7.60 -53.05
C SER A 268 40.79 6.58 -53.76
N ARG A 269 41.06 6.33 -55.04
CA ARG A 269 40.36 5.38 -55.91
C ARG A 269 41.36 4.44 -56.55
N ILE A 270 41.54 3.27 -55.97
CA ILE A 270 42.50 2.27 -56.45
C ILE A 270 41.76 1.22 -57.27
N ASN A 271 42.17 1.04 -58.53
CA ASN A 271 41.63 0.02 -59.41
C ASN A 271 42.73 -0.96 -59.84
N PHE A 272 42.70 -2.17 -59.29
CA PHE A 272 43.61 -3.25 -59.65
C PHE A 272 43.07 -4.14 -60.78
N SER A 273 41.83 -3.89 -61.25
CA SER A 273 41.20 -4.74 -62.27
C SER A 273 41.79 -4.62 -63.67
N SER A 274 42.62 -3.62 -63.94
CA SER A 274 43.35 -3.52 -65.21
C SER A 274 44.64 -4.35 -65.23
N GLU A 275 45.22 -4.63 -64.06
CA GLU A 275 46.56 -5.24 -63.92
C GLU A 275 46.49 -6.68 -63.37
N ARG A 276 45.41 -7.40 -63.70
CA ARG A 276 45.01 -8.70 -63.16
C ARG A 276 46.11 -9.77 -63.11
N GLN A 277 47.05 -9.73 -64.05
CA GLN A 277 48.13 -10.72 -64.20
C GLN A 277 49.51 -10.22 -63.73
N ARG A 278 49.66 -8.93 -63.41
CA ARG A 278 50.94 -8.29 -63.05
C ARG A 278 51.11 -8.04 -61.55
N LEU A 279 50.04 -8.16 -60.78
CA LEU A 279 50.03 -7.83 -59.36
C LEU A 279 50.32 -9.05 -58.49
N VAL A 280 51.50 -9.02 -57.86
CA VAL A 280 51.92 -9.96 -56.81
C VAL A 280 51.40 -9.45 -55.46
N ASP A 281 51.00 -10.37 -54.58
CA ASP A 281 50.33 -10.06 -53.32
C ASP A 281 51.12 -9.07 -52.43
N ASP A 282 52.45 -9.21 -52.38
CA ASP A 282 53.35 -8.29 -51.65
C ASP A 282 53.24 -6.84 -52.12
N GLY A 283 53.06 -6.62 -53.42
CA GLY A 283 52.91 -5.28 -53.99
C GLY A 283 51.59 -4.63 -53.57
N VAL A 284 50.50 -5.40 -53.56
CA VAL A 284 49.18 -4.94 -53.13
C VAL A 284 49.19 -4.62 -51.63
N VAL A 285 49.78 -5.50 -50.82
CA VAL A 285 49.93 -5.29 -49.37
C VAL A 285 50.78 -4.05 -49.09
N TRP A 286 51.88 -3.84 -49.80
CA TRP A 286 52.74 -2.67 -49.63
C TRP A 286 51.98 -1.36 -49.93
N ILE A 287 51.27 -1.30 -51.07
CA ILE A 287 50.47 -0.12 -51.45
C ILE A 287 49.39 0.16 -50.41
N LEU A 288 48.63 -0.86 -50.01
CA LEU A 288 47.54 -0.72 -49.06
C LEU A 288 48.02 -0.33 -47.66
N ARG A 289 49.19 -0.81 -47.23
CA ARG A 289 49.80 -0.39 -45.96
C ARG A 289 50.22 1.08 -46.01
N LYS A 290 50.83 1.51 -47.11
CA LYS A 290 51.40 2.86 -47.24
C LYS A 290 50.33 3.93 -47.39
N TYR A 291 49.28 3.68 -48.17
CA TYR A 291 48.24 4.67 -48.48
C TYR A 291 46.91 4.41 -47.77
N ARG A 292 46.89 3.47 -46.81
CA ARG A 292 45.72 3.03 -46.02
C ARG A 292 44.74 4.13 -45.61
N PRO A 293 45.18 5.30 -45.08
CA PRO A 293 44.25 6.31 -44.57
C PRO A 293 43.43 7.00 -45.67
N PHE A 294 43.88 6.93 -46.91
CA PHE A 294 43.36 7.73 -48.01
C PHE A 294 42.51 6.93 -49.00
N VAL A 295 42.56 5.60 -48.96
CA VAL A 295 41.79 4.72 -49.86
C VAL A 295 40.31 4.72 -49.48
N VAL A 296 39.47 5.27 -50.36
CA VAL A 296 38.00 5.30 -50.19
C VAL A 296 37.33 4.21 -51.02
N HIS A 297 37.83 3.99 -52.24
CA HIS A 297 37.30 3.00 -53.18
C HIS A 297 38.41 2.05 -53.65
N LEU A 298 38.17 0.75 -53.50
CA LEU A 298 39.10 -0.29 -53.90
C LEU A 298 38.39 -1.30 -54.82
N ASN A 299 38.89 -1.44 -56.05
CA ASN A 299 38.40 -2.43 -57.01
C ASN A 299 39.45 -3.53 -57.24
N LEU A 300 39.09 -4.77 -56.88
CA LEU A 300 39.95 -5.96 -56.98
C LEU A 300 39.43 -6.98 -58.01
N ARG A 301 38.47 -6.60 -58.85
CA ARG A 301 37.82 -7.52 -59.78
C ARG A 301 38.85 -8.18 -60.72
N GLY A 302 38.84 -9.52 -60.73
CA GLY A 302 39.69 -10.32 -61.63
C GLY A 302 41.13 -10.53 -61.15
N CYS A 303 41.50 -10.12 -59.95
CA CYS A 303 42.79 -10.44 -59.35
C CYS A 303 42.79 -11.89 -58.85
N SER A 304 43.36 -12.82 -59.61
CA SER A 304 43.42 -14.25 -59.28
C SER A 304 44.64 -14.67 -58.45
N LEU A 305 45.63 -13.78 -58.31
CA LEU A 305 46.91 -14.04 -57.63
C LEU A 305 46.96 -13.56 -56.16
N LEU A 306 45.85 -13.01 -55.64
CA LEU A 306 45.74 -12.58 -54.24
C LEU A 306 45.58 -13.80 -53.32
N GLN A 307 46.49 -13.98 -52.38
CA GLN A 307 46.42 -15.01 -51.35
C GLN A 307 45.73 -14.48 -50.08
N GLN A 308 45.49 -15.37 -49.12
CA GLN A 308 44.76 -15.08 -47.88
C GLN A 308 45.36 -13.89 -47.07
N HIS A 309 46.66 -13.63 -47.21
CA HIS A 309 47.35 -12.55 -46.51
C HIS A 309 47.05 -11.15 -47.08
N GLY A 310 46.87 -11.04 -48.40
CA GLY A 310 46.35 -9.82 -49.05
C GLY A 310 44.94 -9.48 -48.59
N PHE A 311 44.05 -10.47 -48.55
CA PHE A 311 42.67 -10.29 -48.07
C PHE A 311 42.58 -9.85 -46.61
N LYS A 312 43.46 -10.35 -45.74
CA LYS A 312 43.55 -9.89 -44.34
C LYS A 312 43.92 -8.41 -44.25
N SER A 313 44.92 -8.00 -45.03
CA SER A 313 45.37 -6.60 -45.09
C SER A 313 44.28 -5.65 -45.65
N ILE A 314 43.44 -6.14 -46.56
CA ILE A 314 42.28 -5.41 -47.09
C ILE A 314 41.18 -5.26 -46.03
N GLY A 315 40.88 -6.31 -45.26
CA GLY A 315 39.86 -6.27 -44.20
C GLY A 315 40.20 -5.33 -43.05
N GLU A 316 41.49 -5.05 -42.84
CA GLU A 316 41.95 -4.03 -41.89
C GLU A 316 41.83 -2.60 -42.44
N SER A 317 41.62 -2.40 -43.75
CA SER A 317 41.43 -1.08 -44.35
C SER A 317 39.97 -0.61 -44.22
N ARG A 318 39.73 0.70 -44.08
CA ARG A 318 38.37 1.29 -44.02
C ARG A 318 37.66 1.37 -45.38
N ALA A 319 38.33 0.96 -46.47
CA ALA A 319 37.81 1.06 -47.82
C ALA A 319 36.65 0.08 -48.04
N ARG A 320 35.69 0.43 -48.92
CA ARG A 320 34.66 -0.52 -49.38
C ARG A 320 35.19 -1.32 -50.57
N PRO A 321 35.54 -2.61 -50.41
CA PRO A 321 36.04 -3.40 -51.54
C PRO A 321 34.87 -3.81 -52.45
N ASN A 322 34.99 -3.55 -53.75
CA ASN A 322 34.08 -4.10 -54.75
C ASN A 322 34.63 -5.45 -55.24
N ILE A 323 34.21 -6.52 -54.58
CA ILE A 323 34.59 -7.90 -54.90
C ILE A 323 33.46 -8.51 -55.72
N ALA A 324 33.73 -8.88 -56.97
CA ALA A 324 32.81 -9.72 -57.74
C ALA A 324 33.15 -11.20 -57.42
N PRO A 325 32.23 -12.00 -56.85
CA PRO A 325 32.46 -13.43 -56.70
C PRO A 325 32.54 -14.07 -58.08
N GLN A 326 33.50 -14.98 -58.26
CA GLN A 326 33.58 -15.78 -59.49
C GLN A 326 32.28 -16.58 -59.62
N ARG A 327 31.61 -16.48 -60.78
CA ARG A 327 30.66 -17.50 -61.22
C ARG A 327 31.47 -18.77 -61.40
N THR A 328 31.33 -19.70 -60.46
CA THR A 328 31.69 -21.11 -60.67
C THR A 328 30.91 -21.60 -61.89
N THR A 329 31.58 -21.68 -63.03
CA THR A 329 31.12 -22.49 -64.15
C THR A 329 31.26 -23.94 -63.73
N ALA A 330 30.22 -24.46 -63.07
CA ALA A 330 30.06 -25.88 -62.87
C ALA A 330 29.75 -26.50 -64.23
N THR A 331 30.73 -27.17 -64.82
CA THR A 331 30.57 -28.11 -65.91
C THR A 331 29.64 -29.23 -65.44
N PRO A 332 28.57 -29.59 -66.17
CA PRO A 332 27.80 -30.78 -65.83
C PRO A 332 28.61 -31.99 -66.31
N ALA A 333 28.93 -32.90 -65.38
CA ALA A 333 29.46 -34.20 -65.73
C ALA A 333 28.33 -35.02 -66.38
N VAL A 334 28.66 -35.56 -67.56
CA VAL A 334 27.87 -36.55 -68.32
C VAL A 334 27.94 -37.90 -67.65
#